data_AF-A0A497J2T3-F1
#
_entry.id   AF-A0A497J2T3-F1
#
_cell.length_a   1.000
_cell.length_b   1.000
_cell.length_c   1.000
_cell.angle_alpha   90.00
_cell.angle_beta   90.00
_cell.angle_gamma   90.00
#
_symmetry.space_group_name_H-M   'P 1'
#
loop_
_entity.id
_entity.type
_entity.pdbx_description
1 polymer ?
#
loop_
_entity_poly.entity_id
_entity_poly.type
_entity_poly.pdbx_seq_one_letter_code
_entity_poly.pdbx_strand_id
1 'polypeptide(L)'
;MDMLNASLLSREYFMKLLNGGVTAINYTIAMNHNKSETIKRILDLKDLVKENGDVSMLVKSSGYIYKAKREGKVGIILGFQNVTPLEGDLRMPRLYKDIGVNIIQLSYHFRNIAAASCKERTDAGLSDWGIELVKEVNNHNSVSFKPCALLDTYQNKSDEEIEALAKKRRGYWYNSICKDALQ
;
A
#
# COMPACT_ATOMS: atom_id res chain seq x y z
N MET A 1 4.10 -7.07 -14.12
CA MET A 1 4.32 -6.24 -12.91
C MET A 1 4.05 -7.11 -11.70
N ASP A 2 4.74 -6.87 -10.59
CA ASP A 2 4.52 -7.55 -9.32
C ASP A 2 3.83 -6.59 -8.33
N MET A 3 2.67 -6.98 -7.82
CA MET A 3 1.81 -6.11 -6.99
C MET A 3 2.01 -6.31 -5.48
N LEU A 4 2.93 -7.18 -5.06
CA LEU A 4 3.36 -7.31 -3.67
C LEU A 4 4.77 -7.86 -3.55
N ASN A 5 5.71 -6.99 -3.21
CA ASN A 5 7.10 -7.37 -3.02
C ASN A 5 7.56 -6.99 -1.61
N ALA A 6 8.18 -7.95 -0.90
CA ALA A 6 8.79 -7.74 0.42
C ALA A 6 10.22 -8.31 0.48
N SER A 7 10.83 -8.55 -0.67
CA SER A 7 12.18 -9.09 -0.77
C SER A 7 13.22 -8.04 -0.37
N LEU A 8 14.41 -8.49 0.04
CA LEU A 8 15.54 -7.57 0.21
C LEU A 8 15.95 -7.07 -1.18
N LEU A 9 15.93 -5.74 -1.35
CA LEU A 9 16.30 -5.12 -2.61
C LEU A 9 17.83 -5.00 -2.71
N SER A 10 18.36 -5.33 -3.86
CA SER A 10 19.77 -5.22 -4.21
C SER A 10 19.89 -5.07 -5.72
N ARG A 11 21.07 -4.68 -6.20
CA ARG A 11 21.35 -4.65 -7.64
C ARG A 11 21.08 -5.99 -8.31
N GLU A 12 21.53 -7.08 -7.70
CA GLU A 12 21.31 -8.44 -8.20
C GLU A 12 19.80 -8.73 -8.32
N TYR A 13 19.02 -8.32 -7.33
CA TYR A 13 17.58 -8.50 -7.37
C TYR A 13 16.90 -7.67 -8.47
N PHE A 14 17.34 -6.43 -8.69
CA PHE A 14 16.86 -5.62 -9.81
C PHE A 14 17.15 -6.29 -11.16
N MET A 15 18.35 -6.86 -11.34
CA MET A 15 18.69 -7.60 -12.56
C MET A 15 17.83 -8.86 -12.72
N LYS A 16 17.55 -9.60 -11.63
CA LYS A 16 16.62 -10.74 -11.67
C LYS A 16 15.22 -10.31 -12.14
N LEU A 17 14.71 -9.19 -11.63
CA LEU A 17 13.43 -8.63 -12.05
C LEU A 17 13.43 -8.23 -13.53
N LEU A 18 14.48 -7.56 -14.02
CA LEU A 18 14.61 -7.21 -15.44
C LEU A 18 14.66 -8.44 -16.34
N ASN A 19 15.49 -9.43 -15.99
CA ASN A 19 15.62 -10.68 -16.73
C ASN A 19 14.30 -11.47 -16.73
N GLY A 20 13.51 -11.35 -15.66
CA GLY A 20 12.15 -11.90 -15.58
C GLY A 20 11.07 -11.07 -16.29
N GLY A 21 11.42 -9.97 -16.97
CA GLY A 21 10.47 -9.11 -17.67
C GLY A 21 9.59 -8.26 -16.76
N VAL A 22 9.96 -8.09 -15.48
CA VAL A 22 9.20 -7.29 -14.52
C VAL A 22 9.48 -5.81 -14.70
N THR A 23 8.48 -5.08 -15.20
CA THR A 23 8.57 -3.62 -15.39
C THR A 23 8.49 -2.82 -14.09
N ALA A 24 7.67 -3.26 -13.13
CA ALA A 24 7.48 -2.55 -11.88
C ALA A 24 7.05 -3.49 -10.75
N ILE A 25 7.44 -3.12 -9.53
CA ILE A 25 7.09 -3.80 -8.28
C ILE A 25 6.40 -2.82 -7.32
N ASN A 26 5.39 -3.30 -6.57
CA ASN A 26 4.90 -2.63 -5.37
C ASN A 26 5.69 -3.11 -4.15
N TYR A 27 6.68 -2.32 -3.75
CA TYR A 27 7.58 -2.64 -2.65
C TYR A 27 7.00 -2.25 -1.30
N THR A 28 6.94 -3.23 -0.40
CA THR A 28 6.49 -3.05 0.98
C THR A 28 7.57 -2.35 1.79
N ILE A 29 7.48 -1.03 1.90
CA ILE A 29 8.42 -0.26 2.69
C ILE A 29 8.08 -0.29 4.19
N ALA A 30 6.80 -0.43 4.53
CA ALA A 30 6.34 -0.51 5.91
C ALA A 30 5.22 -1.54 6.12
N MET A 31 5.22 -2.14 7.30
CA MET A 31 4.27 -3.17 7.72
C MET A 31 3.96 -3.03 9.21
N ASN A 32 4.95 -3.18 10.09
CA ASN A 32 4.78 -2.96 11.53
C ASN A 32 5.73 -1.89 12.09
N HIS A 33 6.26 -1.05 11.19
CA HIS A 33 7.19 0.02 11.54
C HIS A 33 6.45 1.26 12.01
N ASN A 34 7.03 1.98 12.98
CA ASN A 34 6.55 3.31 13.36
C ASN A 34 6.95 4.36 12.31
N LYS A 35 6.53 5.62 12.51
CA LYS A 35 6.81 6.71 11.56
C LYS A 35 8.30 6.94 11.35
N SER A 36 9.09 6.95 12.42
CA SER A 36 10.54 7.22 12.36
C SER A 36 11.29 6.15 11.58
N GLU A 37 11.01 4.88 11.89
CA GLU A 37 11.55 3.73 11.17
C GLU A 37 11.14 3.73 9.70
N THR A 38 9.87 4.03 9.41
CA THR A 38 9.38 4.10 8.03
C THR A 38 10.09 5.17 7.22
N ILE A 39 10.32 6.35 7.80
CA ILE A 39 11.06 7.42 7.14
C ILE A 39 12.50 6.99 6.84
N LYS A 40 13.21 6.40 7.82
CA LYS A 40 14.58 5.90 7.61
C LYS A 40 14.65 4.89 6.48
N ARG A 41 13.73 3.92 6.45
CA ARG A 41 13.65 2.93 5.37
C ARG A 41 13.40 3.57 4.00
N ILE A 42 12.55 4.59 3.93
CA ILE A 42 12.32 5.33 2.68
C ILE A 42 13.60 6.04 2.21
N LEU A 43 14.39 6.59 3.13
CA LEU A 43 15.68 7.22 2.81
C LEU A 43 16.69 6.18 2.30
N ASP A 44 16.87 5.07 3.02
CA ASP A 44 17.77 3.99 2.63
C ASP A 44 17.43 3.45 1.23
N LEU A 45 16.13 3.29 0.94
CA LEU A 45 15.68 2.85 -0.37
C LEU A 45 15.91 3.91 -1.46
N LYS A 46 15.76 5.19 -1.15
CA LYS A 46 16.05 6.27 -2.10
C LYS A 46 17.52 6.27 -2.48
N ASP A 47 18.41 6.06 -1.52
CA ASP A 47 19.85 5.97 -1.76
C ASP A 47 20.19 4.74 -2.61
N LEU A 48 19.64 3.57 -2.26
CA LEU A 48 19.82 2.34 -3.04
C LEU A 48 19.36 2.49 -4.50
N VAL A 49 18.21 3.12 -4.73
CA VAL A 49 17.69 3.36 -6.09
C VAL A 49 18.53 4.37 -6.84
N LYS A 50 19.05 5.39 -6.17
CA LYS A 50 19.94 6.38 -6.77
C LYS A 50 21.26 5.74 -7.21
N GLU A 51 21.85 4.89 -6.38
CA GLU A 51 23.06 4.13 -6.68
C GLU A 51 22.88 3.16 -7.85
N ASN A 52 21.65 2.68 -8.07
CA ASN A 52 21.27 1.75 -9.14
C ASN A 52 20.36 2.42 -10.18
N GLY A 53 20.55 3.72 -10.42
CA GLY A 53 19.69 4.52 -11.32
C GLY A 53 19.78 4.12 -12.80
N ASP A 54 20.76 3.30 -13.16
CA ASP A 54 20.91 2.68 -14.48
C ASP A 54 19.87 1.57 -14.71
N VAL A 55 19.48 0.84 -13.66
CA VAL A 55 18.57 -0.33 -13.74
C VAL A 55 17.28 -0.18 -12.95
N SER A 56 17.15 0.83 -12.11
CA SER A 56 16.00 1.03 -11.22
C SER A 56 15.55 2.49 -11.15
N MET A 57 14.29 2.71 -10.79
CA MET A 57 13.75 4.04 -10.54
C MET A 57 12.51 4.02 -9.63
N LEU A 58 12.28 5.10 -8.89
CA LEU A 58 11.04 5.27 -8.11
C LEU A 58 9.86 5.62 -9.02
N VAL A 59 8.70 5.02 -8.75
CA VAL A 59 7.44 5.26 -9.45
C VAL A 59 6.52 6.09 -8.58
N LYS A 60 6.31 7.35 -8.97
CA LYS A 60 5.44 8.30 -8.25
C LYS A 60 4.04 8.43 -8.84
N SER A 61 3.84 7.96 -10.06
CA SER A 61 2.56 7.95 -10.77
C SER A 61 2.56 6.87 -11.85
N SER A 62 1.40 6.56 -12.41
CA SER A 62 1.26 5.56 -13.49
C SER A 62 2.15 5.86 -14.70
N GLY A 63 2.35 7.14 -15.04
CA GLY A 63 3.25 7.58 -16.12
C GLY A 63 4.69 7.09 -15.96
N TYR A 64 5.17 6.94 -14.72
CA TYR A 64 6.51 6.45 -14.42
C TYR A 64 6.68 4.95 -14.71
N ILE A 65 5.59 4.17 -14.70
CA ILE A 65 5.65 2.74 -15.07
C ILE A 65 5.98 2.60 -16.55
N TYR A 66 5.33 3.40 -17.41
CA TYR A 66 5.65 3.43 -18.84
C TYR A 66 7.06 3.95 -19.10
N LYS A 67 7.51 4.94 -18.32
CA LYS A 67 8.89 5.44 -18.36
C LYS A 67 9.89 4.33 -18.02
N ALA A 68 9.67 3.60 -16.93
CA ALA A 68 10.51 2.48 -16.52
C ALA A 68 10.62 1.42 -17.64
N LYS A 69 9.49 1.08 -18.27
CA LYS A 69 9.45 0.16 -19.41
C LYS A 69 10.31 0.64 -20.58
N ARG A 70 10.17 1.91 -20.97
CA ARG A 70 10.92 2.49 -22.09
C ARG A 70 12.41 2.61 -21.81
N GLU A 71 12.79 2.88 -20.57
CA GLU A 71 14.19 3.03 -20.16
C GLU A 71 14.86 1.70 -19.80
N GLY A 72 14.14 0.56 -19.88
CA GLY A 72 14.70 -0.74 -19.51
C GLY A 72 15.00 -0.88 -18.01
N LYS A 73 14.23 -0.20 -17.16
CA LYS A 73 14.42 -0.15 -15.70
C LYS A 73 13.29 -0.84 -14.95
N VAL A 74 13.58 -1.28 -13.73
CA VAL A 74 12.55 -1.70 -12.76
C VAL A 74 12.00 -0.47 -12.05
N GLY A 75 10.70 -0.24 -12.19
CA GLY A 75 9.97 0.75 -11.42
C GLY A 75 9.63 0.25 -10.01
N ILE A 76 9.95 1.03 -8.99
CA ILE A 76 9.66 0.71 -7.59
C ILE A 76 8.56 1.64 -7.08
N ILE A 77 7.37 1.08 -6.85
CA ILE A 77 6.24 1.76 -6.22
C ILE A 77 6.35 1.54 -4.72
N LEU A 78 6.32 2.61 -3.92
CA LEU A 78 6.37 2.48 -2.47
C LEU A 78 4.96 2.22 -1.92
N GLY A 79 4.85 1.16 -1.13
CA GLY A 79 3.59 0.75 -0.50
C GLY A 79 3.73 0.37 0.97
N PHE A 80 2.65 0.61 1.73
CA PHE A 80 2.50 0.10 3.09
C PHE A 80 1.55 -1.09 3.11
N GLN A 81 1.86 -2.09 3.92
CA GLN A 81 0.94 -3.18 4.23
C GLN A 81 0.05 -2.88 5.45
N ASN A 82 0.24 -1.76 6.14
CA ASN A 82 -0.50 -1.42 7.34
C ASN A 82 -0.57 0.10 7.54
N VAL A 83 -1.45 0.55 8.44
CA VAL A 83 -1.61 1.98 8.80
C VAL A 83 -0.74 2.41 9.98
N THR A 84 0.06 1.51 10.57
CA THR A 84 0.94 1.83 11.70
C THR A 84 1.80 3.09 11.48
N PRO A 85 2.40 3.33 10.30
CA PRO A 85 3.18 4.55 10.06
C PRO A 85 2.37 5.85 10.14
N LEU A 86 1.04 5.78 10.02
CA LEU A 86 0.16 6.95 10.12
C LEU A 86 -0.01 7.42 11.57
N GLU A 87 0.24 6.55 12.55
CA GLU A 87 0.19 6.87 13.99
C GLU A 87 -1.10 7.59 14.43
N GLY A 88 -2.24 7.30 13.78
CA GLY A 88 -3.54 7.91 14.09
C GLY A 88 -3.79 9.29 13.50
N ASP A 89 -2.84 9.88 12.77
CA ASP A 89 -3.01 11.20 12.16
C ASP A 89 -3.52 11.08 10.72
N LEU A 90 -4.77 11.51 10.50
CA LEU A 90 -5.45 11.48 9.20
C LEU A 90 -4.69 12.25 8.11
N ARG A 91 -3.82 13.21 8.47
CA ARG A 91 -3.10 14.05 7.51
C ARG A 91 -1.86 13.36 6.94
N MET A 92 -1.37 12.31 7.59
CA MET A 92 -0.14 11.60 7.21
C MET A 92 -0.12 11.02 5.80
N PRO A 93 -1.23 10.48 5.23
CA PRO A 93 -1.27 10.03 3.84
C PRO A 93 -0.83 11.10 2.83
N ARG A 94 -1.10 12.39 3.08
CA ARG A 94 -0.61 13.49 2.21
C ARG A 94 0.91 13.61 2.27
N LEU A 95 1.48 13.65 3.47
CA LEU A 95 2.94 13.70 3.63
C LEU A 95 3.60 12.48 2.97
N TYR A 96 3.01 11.30 3.16
CA TYR A 96 3.51 10.06 2.57
C TYR A 96 3.44 10.07 1.04
N LYS A 97 2.39 10.65 0.46
CA LYS A 97 2.30 10.90 -0.98
C LYS A 97 3.44 11.78 -1.48
N ASP A 98 3.70 12.90 -0.81
CA ASP A 98 4.76 13.84 -1.21
C ASP A 98 6.15 13.19 -1.23
N ILE A 99 6.39 12.28 -0.28
CA ILE A 99 7.67 11.55 -0.21
C ILE A 99 7.74 10.29 -1.06
N GLY A 100 6.65 9.92 -1.76
CA GLY A 100 6.62 8.93 -2.84
C GLY A 100 5.82 7.65 -2.55
N VAL A 101 5.14 7.54 -1.41
CA VAL A 101 4.25 6.41 -1.09
C VAL A 101 2.96 6.57 -1.85
N ASN A 102 2.57 5.54 -2.59
CA ASN A 102 1.38 5.59 -3.45
C ASN A 102 0.34 4.56 -3.05
N ILE A 103 0.70 3.57 -2.24
CA ILE A 103 -0.18 2.46 -1.90
C ILE A 103 -0.19 2.29 -0.39
N ILE A 104 -1.36 2.29 0.24
CA ILE A 104 -1.51 1.93 1.65
C ILE A 104 -2.52 0.79 1.76
N GLN A 105 -2.24 -0.21 2.57
CA GLN A 105 -3.20 -1.24 2.92
C GLN A 105 -3.70 -0.96 4.34
N LEU A 106 -5.02 -0.94 4.54
CA LEU A 106 -5.59 -0.54 5.83
C LEU A 106 -5.26 -1.50 6.95
N SER A 107 -5.23 -2.80 6.69
CA SER A 107 -4.87 -3.83 7.67
C SER A 107 -4.18 -5.02 7.02
N TYR A 108 -3.27 -5.67 7.75
CA TYR A 108 -2.63 -6.92 7.34
C TYR A 108 -2.60 -7.89 8.51
N HIS A 109 -3.20 -9.06 8.31
CA HIS A 109 -3.37 -10.17 9.26
C HIS A 109 -4.09 -9.86 10.58
N PHE A 110 -3.87 -8.73 11.23
CA PHE A 110 -4.51 -8.36 12.50
C PHE A 110 -5.35 -7.10 12.38
N ARG A 111 -6.34 -6.99 13.27
CA ARG A 111 -7.08 -5.73 13.48
C ARG A 111 -6.11 -4.63 13.90
N ASN A 112 -6.38 -3.41 13.42
CA ASN A 112 -5.72 -2.21 13.91
C ASN A 112 -6.75 -1.09 14.10
N ILE A 113 -6.25 0.13 14.32
CA ILE A 113 -7.09 1.31 14.56
C ILE A 113 -8.00 1.69 13.38
N ALA A 114 -7.72 1.26 12.15
CA ALA A 114 -8.54 1.54 10.96
C ALA A 114 -9.56 0.45 10.66
N ALA A 115 -9.17 -0.82 10.73
CA ALA A 115 -9.98 -1.90 10.19
C ALA A 115 -9.75 -3.24 10.90
N ALA A 116 -10.77 -4.08 10.86
CA ALA A 116 -10.63 -5.50 11.10
C ALA A 116 -9.90 -6.18 9.93
N SER A 117 -9.14 -7.23 10.24
CA SER A 117 -8.44 -8.03 9.24
C SER A 117 -9.22 -9.31 8.93
N CYS A 118 -9.01 -9.89 7.75
CA CYS A 118 -9.64 -11.14 7.35
C CYS A 118 -9.22 -12.38 8.15
N LYS A 119 -8.15 -12.30 8.96
CA LYS A 119 -7.76 -13.38 9.89
C LYS A 119 -8.31 -13.19 11.31
N GLU A 120 -9.07 -12.13 11.56
CA GLU A 120 -9.75 -11.95 12.84
C GLU A 120 -10.94 -12.90 12.97
N ARG A 121 -11.23 -13.35 14.20
CA ARG A 121 -12.43 -14.16 14.48
C ARG A 121 -13.72 -13.46 14.05
N THR A 122 -13.71 -12.13 14.06
CA THR A 122 -14.84 -11.29 13.66
C THR A 122 -14.36 -10.18 12.73
N ASP A 123 -14.99 -10.07 11.56
CA ASP A 123 -14.84 -8.94 10.68
C ASP A 123 -15.80 -7.82 11.10
N ALA A 124 -15.24 -6.78 11.72
CA ALA A 124 -15.96 -5.59 12.14
C ALA A 124 -16.01 -4.50 11.06
N GLY A 125 -15.38 -4.71 9.91
CA GLY A 125 -15.19 -3.70 8.88
C GLY A 125 -14.25 -2.57 9.31
N LEU A 126 -14.55 -1.35 8.85
CA LEU A 126 -13.83 -0.14 9.23
C LEU A 126 -14.26 0.34 10.63
N SER A 127 -13.31 0.86 11.39
CA SER A 127 -13.60 1.68 12.57
C SER A 127 -14.05 3.09 12.14
N ASP A 128 -14.54 3.88 13.09
CA ASP A 128 -14.87 5.29 12.84
C ASP A 128 -13.64 6.07 12.33
N TRP A 129 -12.46 5.81 12.91
CA TRP A 129 -11.21 6.41 12.41
C TRP A 129 -10.85 5.92 11.00
N GLY A 130 -11.09 4.64 10.69
CA GLY A 130 -10.87 4.07 9.37
C GLY A 130 -11.78 4.67 8.30
N ILE A 131 -13.04 4.98 8.64
CA ILE A 131 -13.97 5.69 7.76
C ILE A 131 -13.40 7.07 7.41
N GLU A 132 -13.03 7.85 8.42
CA GLU A 132 -12.46 9.19 8.22
C GLU A 132 -11.14 9.16 7.43
N LEU A 133 -10.31 8.13 7.64
CA LEU A 133 -9.08 7.92 6.86
C LEU A 133 -9.38 7.70 5.39
N VAL A 134 -10.39 6.89 5.06
CA VAL A 134 -10.79 6.65 3.68
C VAL A 134 -11.31 7.93 3.02
N LYS A 135 -12.17 8.69 3.72
CA LYS A 135 -12.69 9.98 3.23
C LYS A 135 -11.55 10.94 2.92
N GLU A 136 -10.63 11.12 3.87
CA GLU A 136 -9.46 11.98 3.71
C GLU A 136 -8.60 11.58 2.50
N VAL A 137 -8.34 10.29 2.32
CA VAL A 137 -7.57 9.80 1.17
C VAL A 137 -8.30 10.03 -0.16
N ASN A 138 -9.62 9.78 -0.22
CA ASN A 138 -10.43 10.00 -1.42
C ASN A 138 -10.51 11.50 -1.77
N ASN A 139 -10.79 12.36 -0.79
CA ASN A 139 -10.95 13.81 -0.98
C ASN A 139 -9.68 14.49 -1.47
N HIS A 140 -8.51 13.98 -1.08
CA HIS A 140 -7.22 14.54 -1.47
C HIS A 140 -6.49 13.76 -2.56
N ASN A 141 -7.04 12.63 -3.01
CA ASN A 141 -6.39 11.69 -3.94
C ASN A 141 -4.92 11.40 -3.54
N SER A 142 -4.68 11.26 -2.24
CA SER A 142 -3.32 11.23 -1.70
C SER A 142 -2.64 9.90 -2.01
N VAL A 143 -3.29 8.78 -1.70
CA VAL A 143 -2.75 7.43 -1.94
C VAL A 143 -3.83 6.51 -2.48
N SER A 144 -3.44 5.47 -3.20
CA SER A 144 -4.34 4.37 -3.53
C SER A 144 -4.38 3.38 -2.37
N PHE A 145 -5.52 2.75 -2.17
CA PHE A 145 -5.59 1.63 -1.25
C PHE A 145 -5.34 0.31 -1.98
N LYS A 146 -4.72 -0.65 -1.30
CA LYS A 146 -4.55 -2.01 -1.84
C LYS A 146 -5.62 -2.96 -1.29
N PRO A 147 -6.15 -3.89 -2.09
CA PRO A 147 -7.06 -4.92 -1.61
C PRO A 147 -6.36 -5.91 -0.68
N CYS A 148 -6.67 -5.79 0.61
CA CYS A 148 -6.84 -6.94 1.47
C CYS A 148 -8.33 -6.98 1.80
N ALA A 149 -9.07 -7.63 0.90
CA ALA A 149 -10.51 -7.92 0.92
C ALA A 149 -11.55 -6.78 0.85
N LEU A 150 -11.30 -5.52 1.22
CA LEU A 150 -12.42 -4.56 1.37
C LEU A 150 -12.19 -3.13 0.86
N LEU A 151 -11.03 -2.77 0.31
CA LEU A 151 -10.68 -1.37 0.00
C LEU A 151 -11.09 -0.87 -1.39
N ASP A 152 -11.03 -1.72 -2.41
CA ASP A 152 -11.51 -1.37 -3.75
C ASP A 152 -12.99 -0.97 -3.73
N THR A 153 -13.75 -1.43 -2.73
CA THR A 153 -15.16 -1.04 -2.58
C THR A 153 -15.35 0.39 -2.08
N TYR A 154 -14.36 0.98 -1.40
CA TYR A 154 -14.44 2.32 -0.84
C TYR A 154 -13.67 3.37 -1.67
N GLN A 155 -12.77 2.94 -2.54
CA GLN A 155 -11.98 3.86 -3.35
C GLN A 155 -12.86 4.61 -4.35
N ASN A 156 -12.66 5.93 -4.44
CA ASN A 156 -13.43 6.83 -5.30
C ASN A 156 -14.96 6.79 -5.02
N LYS A 157 -15.35 6.48 -3.78
CA LYS A 157 -16.75 6.56 -3.32
C LYS A 157 -16.98 7.90 -2.64
N SER A 158 -18.22 8.39 -2.74
CA SER A 158 -18.72 9.50 -1.92
C SER A 158 -18.75 9.13 -0.43
N ASP A 159 -18.78 10.15 0.43
CA ASP A 159 -18.83 9.97 1.88
C ASP A 159 -20.09 9.19 2.30
N GLU A 160 -21.24 9.44 1.66
CA GLU A 160 -22.49 8.71 1.92
C GLU A 160 -22.38 7.22 1.54
N GLU A 161 -21.72 6.91 0.43
CA GLU A 161 -21.47 5.53 0.00
C GLU A 161 -20.52 4.82 0.97
N ILE A 162 -19.48 5.50 1.45
CA ILE A 162 -18.54 4.94 2.42
C ILE A 162 -19.27 4.58 3.72
N GLU A 163 -20.09 5.50 4.24
CA GLU A 163 -20.91 5.30 5.44
C GLU A 163 -21.89 4.13 5.28
N ALA A 164 -22.56 4.05 4.11
CA ALA A 164 -23.51 2.98 3.82
C ALA A 164 -22.81 1.61 3.74
N LEU A 165 -21.65 1.55 3.08
CA LEU A 165 -20.84 0.33 2.96
C LEU A 165 -20.30 -0.14 4.32
N ALA A 166 -19.83 0.79 5.15
CA ALA A 166 -19.34 0.49 6.50
C ALA A 166 -20.45 -0.07 7.39
N LYS A 167 -21.67 0.51 7.33
CA LYS A 167 -22.84 0.02 8.08
C LYS A 167 -23.31 -1.36 7.62
N LYS A 168 -23.36 -1.60 6.30
CA LYS A 168 -23.81 -2.87 5.71
C LYS A 168 -22.91 -4.06 6.10
N ARG A 169 -21.65 -3.80 6.41
CA ARG A 169 -20.63 -4.83 6.66
C ARG A 169 -20.43 -5.21 8.13
N ARG A 170 -21.23 -4.67 9.06
CA ARG A 170 -21.33 -5.22 10.43
C ARG A 170 -21.93 -6.63 10.38
N GLY A 171 -21.08 -7.65 10.16
CA GLY A 171 -21.44 -9.07 10.34
C GLY A 171 -21.47 -9.97 9.11
N TYR A 172 -20.83 -9.63 7.98
CA TYR A 172 -20.84 -10.52 6.80
C TYR A 172 -19.44 -10.86 6.22
N TRP A 173 -19.04 -12.11 6.45
CA TRP A 173 -18.25 -13.04 5.61
C TRP A 173 -16.75 -12.82 5.40
N TYR A 174 -16.02 -13.72 6.07
CA TYR A 174 -14.86 -14.49 5.60
C TYR A 174 -14.99 -14.83 4.09
N ASN A 175 -14.50 -13.95 3.22
CA ASN A 175 -14.54 -14.15 1.77
C ASN A 175 -13.32 -14.95 1.27
N SER A 176 -13.53 -15.66 0.16
CA SER A 176 -12.66 -16.66 -0.48
C SER A 176 -11.17 -16.29 -0.60
N ILE A 177 -10.83 -15.00 -0.70
CA ILE A 177 -9.45 -14.52 -0.83
C ILE A 177 -8.57 -14.91 0.37
N CYS A 178 -9.12 -15.02 1.58
CA CYS A 178 -8.34 -15.39 2.77
C CYS A 178 -8.33 -16.89 3.09
N LYS A 179 -9.11 -17.72 2.39
CA LYS A 179 -8.97 -19.19 2.48
C LYS A 179 -7.65 -19.66 1.87
N ASP A 180 -7.22 -19.03 0.78
CA ASP A 180 -6.01 -19.42 0.06
C ASP A 180 -4.72 -18.86 0.70
N ALA A 181 -4.83 -17.85 1.56
CA ALA A 181 -3.71 -17.26 2.32
C ALA A 181 -3.42 -17.99 3.66
N LEU A 182 -4.08 -19.12 3.90
CA LEU A 182 -3.97 -19.97 5.09
C LEU A 182 -3.54 -21.42 4.75
N GLN A 183 -3.22 -21.71 3.49
CA GLN A 183 -2.50 -22.92 3.06
C GLN A 183 -1.05 -22.54 2.72
#